data_AF-H2Y3P5-F1
#
_entry.id   AF-H2Y3P5-F1
#
_cell.length_a   1.000
_cell.length_b   1.000
_cell.length_c   1.000
_cell.angle_alpha   90.00
_cell.angle_beta   90.00
_cell.angle_gamma   90.00
#
_symmetry.space_group_name_H-M   'P 1'
#
loop_
_entity.id
_entity.type
_entity.pdbx_description
1 polymer ?
#
loop_
_entity_poly.entity_id
_entity_poly.type
_entity_poly.pdbx_seq_one_letter_code
_entity_poly.pdbx_strand_id
1 'polypeptide(L)'
;GDTAQLISYDYPAASRYCFEMFYHMFGASIGKLNVYVKPSSQKLSPSQLVWSETGNQGDLWRYMQVTATNPSDDFNIVVEGVVGSSWSGDIAIDDTRTNVGDCLPQGFCDFEQNYWCGWTNQLNLNLNWTRWQGKSSSSYTGPSTDHTTLSENGYYIYVDMDYVGEDPHMNDPAQVFSPMLTVTDENGLCLTFWYHMYGDHVNQLGVYVKQRDYTSGLLWSRQGSLGSSWNYGQVSIQRAGDFTVVFEALRGAGYKGDIALDDIKFIIGACPATQLCDFEENNICGFENDPTVEFVWILNQIGPSIDHTTQTGNGHYMLADASSVDKEGSRAKLITAKHAATTDKCVTFWYNMYGDDVGTLNVWKVENQIYDEHPHWSLHGNRGDIWKRASFPLQALTPFQLVFEAIRGKSELGDIAIDDIQLSDQLCPLVGTCDFEYDTCGWTNVFDDSFDWTLNSGTTNTDNTGPSGDHTSGSGKYMYIETSSPRVTDETARLIRVQCQKFAGAQCVSFWYHMHGSDTGILNMLLSTEEAKTNPLWSRHGPQGRWWVGATVNVKSDVNYKVAFESVVGSGQKSDIALDDIAMTSGQCPEVSWTTLRNPNTKHFVQQITF
;
A
#
# COMPACT_ATOMS: atom_id res chain seq x y z
N GLY A 1 37.14 28.73 22.83
CA GLY A 1 37.46 30.15 22.68
C GLY A 1 36.41 30.92 23.42
N ASP A 2 36.12 32.13 22.95
CA ASP A 2 34.95 32.88 23.40
C ASP A 2 33.66 32.12 23.06
N THR A 3 32.57 32.47 23.73
CA THR A 3 31.27 31.80 23.60
C THR A 3 30.18 32.80 23.27
N ALA A 4 29.23 32.37 22.44
CA ALA A 4 27.97 33.07 22.17
C ALA A 4 26.82 32.13 22.54
N GLN A 5 25.83 32.64 23.27
CA GLN A 5 24.69 31.85 23.75
C GLN A 5 23.36 32.44 23.26
N LEU A 6 22.50 31.57 22.73
CA LEU A 6 21.10 31.84 22.46
C LEU A 6 20.26 31.02 23.46
N ILE A 7 19.32 31.67 24.14
CA ILE A 7 18.55 31.06 25.22
C ILE A 7 17.06 31.14 24.85
N SER A 8 16.35 30.01 24.93
CA SER A 8 14.91 29.95 24.69
C SER A 8 14.09 30.58 25.81
N TYR A 9 12.77 30.62 25.64
CA TYR A 9 11.83 30.80 26.74
C TYR A 9 11.84 29.59 27.68
N ASP A 10 11.21 29.73 28.85
CA ASP A 10 11.09 28.65 29.83
C ASP A 10 10.01 27.65 29.42
N TYR A 11 10.35 26.38 29.53
CA TYR A 11 9.50 25.22 29.33
C TYR A 11 9.12 24.59 30.68
N PRO A 12 7.88 24.07 30.84
CA PRO A 12 7.44 23.48 32.10
C PRO A 12 8.23 22.23 32.51
N ALA A 13 8.41 22.06 33.81
CA ALA A 13 9.00 20.87 34.42
C ALA A 13 8.29 19.58 33.99
N ALA A 14 9.04 18.48 33.95
CA ALA A 14 8.60 17.13 33.58
C ALA A 14 7.96 17.00 32.18
N SER A 15 7.98 18.06 31.39
CA SER A 15 7.58 18.01 29.98
C SER A 15 8.76 17.60 29.11
N ARG A 16 8.44 17.02 27.95
CA ARG A 16 9.41 16.59 26.95
C ARG A 16 9.19 17.44 25.72
N TYR A 17 10.27 17.97 25.16
CA TYR A 17 10.23 18.81 23.97
C TYR A 17 11.27 18.33 22.98
N CYS A 18 10.89 18.18 21.72
CA CYS A 18 11.83 17.98 20.64
C CYS A 18 12.34 19.34 20.18
N PHE A 19 13.64 19.56 20.33
CA PHE A 19 14.32 20.76 19.84
C PHE A 19 15.11 20.44 18.60
N GLU A 20 14.93 21.22 17.55
CA GLU A 20 15.55 21.02 16.25
C GLU A 20 16.10 22.33 15.68
N MET A 21 17.16 22.23 14.89
CA MET A 21 17.73 23.37 14.15
C MET A 21 18.52 22.88 12.94
N PHE A 22 18.74 23.80 11.99
CA PHE A 22 19.81 23.68 11.02
C PHE A 22 21.06 24.41 11.53
N TYR A 23 22.23 23.84 11.26
CA TYR A 23 23.52 24.42 11.62
C TYR A 23 24.54 24.28 10.49
N HIS A 24 25.47 25.23 10.40
CA HIS A 24 26.61 25.22 9.48
C HIS A 24 27.88 25.51 10.29
N MET A 25 28.90 24.68 10.11
CA MET A 25 30.15 24.74 10.88
C MET A 25 31.33 24.48 9.92
N PHE A 26 31.91 25.53 9.35
CA PHE A 26 32.95 25.40 8.33
C PHE A 26 34.19 26.27 8.59
N GLY A 27 35.37 25.64 8.50
CA GLY A 27 36.65 26.35 8.55
C GLY A 27 37.75 25.64 9.35
N ALA A 28 38.97 26.17 9.31
CA ALA A 28 40.17 25.51 9.85
C ALA A 28 40.30 25.62 11.39
N SER A 29 39.47 26.43 12.04
CA SER A 29 39.50 26.63 13.50
C SER A 29 38.11 26.78 14.09
N ILE A 30 37.22 25.84 13.76
CA ILE A 30 35.92 25.73 14.42
C ILE A 30 36.08 25.13 15.81
N GLY A 31 35.41 25.73 16.80
CA GLY A 31 35.34 25.17 18.14
C GLY A 31 34.21 24.15 18.24
N LYS A 32 33.10 24.52 18.89
CA LYS A 32 31.99 23.61 19.19
C LYS A 32 30.65 24.30 19.03
N LEU A 33 29.61 23.54 18.70
CA LEU A 33 28.22 23.96 18.87
C LEU A 33 27.58 23.01 19.89
N ASN A 34 27.10 23.56 21.00
CA ASN A 34 26.54 22.79 22.10
C ASN A 34 25.07 23.16 22.30
N VAL A 35 24.26 22.19 22.70
CA VAL A 35 22.90 22.43 23.19
C VAL A 35 22.82 21.92 24.62
N TYR A 36 22.33 22.78 25.50
CA TYR A 36 22.14 22.46 26.91
C TYR A 36 20.68 22.61 27.35
N VAL A 37 20.30 21.82 28.35
CA VAL A 37 19.11 22.05 29.18
C VAL A 37 19.55 22.71 30.48
N LYS A 38 18.98 23.87 30.77
CA LYS A 38 19.31 24.66 31.97
C LYS A 38 18.07 24.86 32.85
N PRO A 39 18.09 24.45 34.12
CA PRO A 39 17.00 24.70 35.06
C PRO A 39 16.76 26.21 35.28
N SER A 40 15.49 26.64 35.27
CA SER A 40 15.09 28.05 35.38
C SER A 40 15.24 28.58 36.80
N SER A 41 15.05 27.74 37.83
CA SER A 41 15.22 28.14 39.24
C SER A 41 16.69 28.27 39.67
N GLN A 42 17.61 27.61 38.96
CA GLN A 42 19.03 27.56 39.30
C GLN A 42 19.89 28.25 38.24
N LYS A 43 19.94 29.60 38.28
CA LYS A 43 20.80 30.39 37.38
C LYS A 43 22.29 29.98 37.41
N LEU A 44 22.73 29.31 38.49
CA LEU A 44 24.11 28.89 38.78
C LEU A 44 24.34 27.36 38.66
N SER A 45 23.32 26.53 38.38
CA SER A 45 23.52 25.09 38.21
C SER A 45 24.21 24.77 36.88
N PRO A 46 24.99 23.67 36.82
CA PRO A 46 25.61 23.25 35.57
C PRO A 46 24.50 22.89 34.56
N SER A 47 24.55 23.54 33.40
CA SER A 47 23.69 23.20 32.27
C SER A 47 23.98 21.75 31.85
N GLN A 48 22.94 20.94 31.71
CA GLN A 48 23.08 19.57 31.21
C GLN A 48 23.34 19.62 29.71
N LEU A 49 24.50 19.14 29.24
CA LEU A 49 24.77 19.02 27.82
C LEU A 49 23.90 17.89 27.24
N VAL A 50 23.07 18.21 26.24
CA VAL A 50 22.18 17.24 25.59
C VAL A 50 22.60 16.93 24.15
N TRP A 51 23.32 17.84 23.50
CA TRP A 51 23.88 17.62 22.16
C TRP A 51 25.15 18.46 21.97
N SER A 52 26.12 17.97 21.18
CA SER A 52 27.36 18.71 20.88
C SER A 52 27.97 18.25 19.57
N GLU A 53 28.44 19.21 18.77
CA GLU A 53 29.30 18.98 17.62
C GLU A 53 30.60 19.77 17.73
N THR A 54 31.68 19.24 17.16
CA THR A 54 33.02 19.82 17.29
C THR A 54 33.75 19.90 15.94
N GLY A 55 34.48 21.00 15.74
CA GLY A 55 35.36 21.15 14.58
C GLY A 55 34.62 21.39 13.27
N ASN A 56 35.35 21.27 12.18
CA ASN A 56 34.83 21.47 10.83
C ASN A 56 33.88 20.34 10.44
N GLN A 57 32.64 20.70 10.07
CA GLN A 57 31.60 19.79 9.63
C GLN A 57 31.37 19.85 8.12
N GLY A 58 32.20 20.59 7.39
CA GLY A 58 32.08 20.79 5.95
C GLY A 58 31.24 22.02 5.60
N ASP A 59 31.33 22.45 4.34
CA ASP A 59 30.67 23.66 3.85
C ASP A 59 29.22 23.40 3.41
N LEU A 60 28.41 22.87 4.33
CA LEU A 60 27.03 22.47 4.10
C LEU A 60 26.19 22.67 5.36
N TRP A 61 24.91 23.02 5.17
CA TRP A 61 23.93 23.03 6.25
C TRP A 61 23.58 21.59 6.67
N ARG A 62 23.49 21.37 7.98
CA ARG A 62 23.17 20.09 8.60
C ARG A 62 21.99 20.26 9.55
N TYR A 63 21.16 19.24 9.65
CA TYR A 63 20.01 19.20 10.55
C TYR A 63 20.39 18.48 11.83
N MET A 64 19.93 19.00 12.98
CA MET A 64 20.00 18.29 14.25
C MET A 64 18.66 18.35 14.96
N GLN A 65 18.43 17.33 15.80
CA GLN A 65 17.33 17.31 16.74
C GLN A 65 17.76 16.65 18.05
N VAL A 66 17.19 17.09 19.17
CA VAL A 66 17.44 16.53 20.50
C VAL A 66 16.19 16.65 21.37
N THR A 67 15.88 15.57 22.09
CA THR A 67 14.83 15.62 23.10
C THR A 67 15.36 16.33 24.34
N ALA A 68 14.80 17.49 24.64
CA ALA A 68 15.08 18.28 25.83
C ALA A 68 14.01 18.00 26.91
N THR A 69 14.47 17.68 28.11
CA THR A 69 13.58 17.51 29.27
C THR A 69 14.33 17.84 30.55
N ASN A 70 13.63 18.41 31.52
CA ASN A 70 14.08 18.52 32.89
C ASN A 70 12.97 17.99 33.82
N PRO A 71 13.22 16.89 34.56
CA PRO A 71 12.18 16.24 35.35
C PRO A 71 11.78 17.02 36.61
N SER A 72 12.62 17.96 37.08
CA SER A 72 12.50 18.52 38.43
C SER A 72 12.24 20.02 38.48
N ASP A 73 12.41 20.73 37.36
CA ASP A 73 12.31 22.18 37.31
C ASP A 73 11.90 22.61 35.89
N ASP A 74 11.30 23.79 35.81
CA ASP A 74 11.16 24.49 34.54
C ASP A 74 12.56 24.69 33.95
N PHE A 75 12.66 24.77 32.63
CA PHE A 75 13.97 24.82 31.98
C PHE A 75 13.98 25.65 30.71
N ASN A 76 15.14 26.20 30.36
CA ASN A 76 15.41 26.79 29.06
C ASN A 76 16.42 25.92 28.30
N ILE A 77 16.33 25.98 26.99
CA ILE A 77 17.28 25.39 26.04
C ILE A 77 18.31 26.47 25.71
N VAL A 78 19.58 26.13 25.84
CA VAL A 78 20.71 27.04 25.57
C VAL A 78 21.51 26.48 24.40
N VAL A 79 21.55 27.20 23.30
CA VAL A 79 22.46 26.93 22.17
C VAL A 79 23.71 27.76 22.36
N GLU A 80 24.87 27.11 22.41
CA GLU A 80 26.15 27.76 22.64
C GLU A 80 27.11 27.48 21.47
N GLY A 81 27.49 28.54 20.75
CA GLY A 81 28.59 28.52 19.80
C GLY A 81 29.90 28.85 20.51
N VAL A 82 30.89 27.99 20.38
CA VAL A 82 32.25 28.17 20.88
C VAL A 82 33.16 28.38 19.68
N VAL A 83 33.72 29.58 19.53
CA VAL A 83 34.69 29.84 18.46
C VAL A 83 36.01 29.13 18.77
N GLY A 84 36.73 28.69 17.72
CA GLY A 84 38.03 28.05 17.88
C GLY A 84 39.14 29.07 18.12
N SER A 85 40.39 28.70 17.79
CA SER A 85 41.58 29.49 18.11
C SER A 85 41.93 30.56 17.07
N SER A 86 41.17 30.68 15.98
CA SER A 86 41.39 31.68 14.93
C SER A 86 40.08 32.15 14.31
N TRP A 87 40.17 33.14 13.42
CA TRP A 87 39.06 33.75 12.66
C TRP A 87 38.73 33.01 11.36
N SER A 88 39.34 31.85 11.11
CA SER A 88 39.21 31.10 9.85
C SER A 88 38.10 30.05 9.88
N GLY A 89 37.03 30.28 10.64
CA GLY A 89 35.85 29.43 10.62
C GLY A 89 34.68 30.04 11.37
N ASP A 90 33.48 29.79 10.86
CA ASP A 90 32.23 30.33 11.35
C ASP A 90 31.26 29.22 11.78
N ILE A 91 30.41 29.54 12.76
CA ILE A 91 29.27 28.71 13.18
C ILE A 91 28.00 29.52 12.94
N ALA A 92 27.10 29.00 12.12
CA ALA A 92 25.78 29.58 11.88
C ALA A 92 24.69 28.58 12.27
N ILE A 93 23.54 29.09 12.69
CA ILE A 93 22.33 28.32 12.97
C ILE A 93 21.16 28.99 12.26
N ASP A 94 20.19 28.18 11.85
CA ASP A 94 18.95 28.65 11.22
C ASP A 94 17.80 27.69 11.55
N ASP A 95 16.56 28.11 11.26
CA ASP A 95 15.36 27.28 11.34
C ASP A 95 15.19 26.52 12.68
N THR A 96 15.32 27.24 13.80
CA THR A 96 15.13 26.64 15.13
C THR A 96 13.65 26.41 15.43
N ARG A 97 13.30 25.20 15.88
CA ARG A 97 11.94 24.86 16.31
C ARG A 97 11.93 24.05 17.60
N THR A 98 10.83 24.15 18.35
CA THR A 98 10.59 23.32 19.52
C THR A 98 9.17 22.80 19.50
N ASN A 99 9.01 21.48 19.49
CA ASN A 99 7.71 20.79 19.45
C ASN A 99 7.48 20.03 20.76
N VAL A 100 6.23 19.89 21.17
CA VAL A 100 5.86 19.11 22.36
C VAL A 100 6.05 17.62 22.07
N GLY A 101 6.70 16.89 22.97
CA GLY A 101 6.94 15.46 22.85
C GLY A 101 8.41 15.09 22.65
N ASP A 102 8.63 13.83 22.31
CA ASP A 102 9.95 13.31 21.96
C ASP A 102 10.28 13.58 20.50
N CYS A 103 11.57 13.71 20.19
CA CYS A 103 11.99 13.71 18.80
C CYS A 103 11.75 12.33 18.19
N LEU A 104 11.30 12.33 16.94
CA LEU A 104 11.27 11.13 16.12
C LEU A 104 12.70 10.57 15.98
N PRO A 105 12.88 9.25 15.81
CA PRO A 105 14.19 8.69 15.49
C PRO A 105 14.82 9.44 14.30
N GLN A 106 16.15 9.58 14.28
CA GLN A 106 16.82 10.31 13.22
C GLN A 106 16.48 9.70 11.85
N GLY A 107 15.96 10.54 10.94
CA GLY A 107 15.56 10.13 9.60
C GLY A 107 14.15 9.50 9.51
N PHE A 108 13.40 9.44 10.61
CA PHE A 108 11.98 9.09 10.59
C PHE A 108 11.13 10.32 10.26
N CYS A 109 10.14 10.18 9.37
CA CYS A 109 9.14 11.20 9.12
C CYS A 109 7.78 10.62 8.70
N ASP A 110 6.77 10.84 9.54
CA ASP A 110 5.35 10.55 9.30
C ASP A 110 4.56 11.80 8.91
N PHE A 111 5.23 12.95 8.76
CA PHE A 111 4.64 14.25 8.42
C PHE A 111 3.50 14.75 9.31
N GLU A 112 3.14 14.07 10.41
CA GLU A 112 2.04 14.45 11.30
C GLU A 112 2.29 15.77 12.03
N GLN A 113 3.56 16.04 12.33
CA GLN A 113 3.94 17.31 12.92
C GLN A 113 3.99 18.40 11.83
N ASN A 114 3.84 19.67 12.21
CA ASN A 114 3.78 20.81 11.27
C ASN A 114 5.15 21.14 10.61
N TYR A 115 5.99 20.14 10.32
CA TYR A 115 7.30 20.23 9.69
C TYR A 115 7.65 18.91 8.99
N TRP A 116 8.73 18.92 8.20
CA TRP A 116 9.13 17.82 7.31
C TRP A 116 10.25 16.96 7.91
N CYS A 117 10.40 16.92 9.24
CA CYS A 117 11.43 16.13 9.94
C CYS A 117 12.87 16.30 9.40
N GLY A 118 13.21 17.51 8.94
CA GLY A 118 14.49 17.85 8.33
C GLY A 118 14.60 17.56 6.83
N TRP A 119 13.59 16.95 6.20
CA TRP A 119 13.50 16.85 4.75
C TRP A 119 13.33 18.24 4.13
N THR A 120 14.04 18.47 3.03
CA THR A 120 14.04 19.77 2.33
C THR A 120 13.52 19.61 0.91
N ASN A 121 12.49 20.39 0.58
CA ASN A 121 11.91 20.42 -0.75
C ASN A 121 12.76 21.27 -1.70
N GLN A 122 13.09 20.75 -2.88
CA GLN A 122 13.77 21.52 -3.91
C GLN A 122 12.78 22.42 -4.64
N LEU A 123 12.63 23.64 -4.12
CA LEU A 123 11.76 24.63 -4.75
C LEU A 123 12.20 24.89 -6.19
N ASN A 124 11.34 24.56 -7.13
CA ASN A 124 11.46 24.92 -8.54
C ASN A 124 10.12 25.50 -9.04
N LEU A 125 10.14 26.13 -10.22
CA LEU A 125 8.98 26.86 -10.72
C LEU A 125 7.85 25.96 -11.24
N ASN A 126 8.13 24.69 -11.50
CA ASN A 126 7.23 23.82 -12.26
C ASN A 126 6.51 22.79 -11.39
N LEU A 127 7.20 22.17 -10.43
CA LEU A 127 6.65 21.06 -9.66
C LEU A 127 7.32 20.91 -8.29
N ASN A 128 6.54 20.89 -7.21
CA ASN A 128 7.07 20.84 -5.85
C ASN A 128 6.30 19.83 -5.00
N TRP A 129 7.00 19.22 -4.05
CA TRP A 129 6.36 18.47 -2.98
C TRP A 129 5.59 19.44 -2.07
N THR A 130 4.43 19.02 -1.57
CA THR A 130 3.58 19.81 -0.68
C THR A 130 3.03 18.91 0.41
N ARG A 131 2.99 19.41 1.65
CA ARG A 131 2.37 18.69 2.78
C ARG A 131 0.87 18.91 2.76
N TRP A 132 0.08 17.85 2.88
CA TRP A 132 -1.36 17.88 2.70
C TRP A 132 -2.09 16.91 3.63
N GLN A 133 -3.39 17.11 3.77
CA GLN A 133 -4.30 16.27 4.56
C GLN A 133 -5.60 16.03 3.78
N GLY A 134 -6.17 14.84 3.89
CA GLY A 134 -7.39 14.45 3.18
C GLY A 134 -7.18 14.35 1.66
N LYS A 135 -8.28 14.33 0.91
CA LYS A 135 -8.25 14.14 -0.56
C LYS A 135 -7.49 15.26 -1.28
N SER A 136 -6.79 14.91 -2.36
CA SER A 136 -6.17 15.89 -3.27
C SER A 136 -7.22 16.75 -3.99
N SER A 137 -6.77 17.83 -4.63
CA SER A 137 -7.64 18.76 -5.37
C SER A 137 -8.27 18.14 -6.62
N SER A 138 -7.55 17.24 -7.29
CA SER A 138 -8.04 16.53 -8.47
C SER A 138 -8.86 15.31 -8.06
N SER A 139 -10.02 15.14 -8.71
CA SER A 139 -10.80 13.90 -8.52
C SER A 139 -10.07 12.72 -9.16
N TYR A 140 -10.11 11.56 -8.50
CA TYR A 140 -9.49 10.30 -8.95
C TYR A 140 -7.95 10.31 -8.99
N THR A 141 -7.32 11.10 -8.12
CA THR A 141 -5.88 11.09 -7.91
C THR A 141 -5.55 11.12 -6.43
N GLY A 142 -4.31 10.79 -6.09
CA GLY A 142 -3.77 10.94 -4.75
C GLY A 142 -4.47 10.09 -3.68
N PRO A 143 -3.94 10.06 -2.45
CA PRO A 143 -4.56 9.34 -1.36
C PRO A 143 -5.76 10.12 -0.81
N SER A 144 -6.79 9.39 -0.37
CA SER A 144 -7.95 9.97 0.31
C SER A 144 -7.71 10.20 1.80
N THR A 145 -6.86 9.38 2.39
CA THR A 145 -6.49 9.39 3.81
C THR A 145 -4.99 9.23 3.95
N ASP A 146 -4.45 9.78 5.02
CA ASP A 146 -3.07 9.57 5.44
C ASP A 146 -2.79 8.09 5.81
N HIS A 147 -1.56 7.61 5.63
CA HIS A 147 -1.20 6.22 5.94
C HIS A 147 -0.98 6.02 7.45
N THR A 148 -0.30 6.95 8.11
CA THR A 148 0.04 6.86 9.54
C THR A 148 -1.20 6.75 10.44
N THR A 149 -2.20 7.59 10.20
CA THR A 149 -3.43 7.71 11.00
C THR A 149 -4.64 7.00 10.40
N LEU A 150 -4.54 6.58 9.12
CA LEU A 150 -5.65 6.02 8.35
C LEU A 150 -6.88 6.94 8.33
N SER A 151 -6.65 8.26 8.28
CA SER A 151 -7.71 9.27 8.41
C SER A 151 -7.47 10.48 7.51
N GLU A 152 -8.54 11.20 7.15
CA GLU A 152 -8.47 12.45 6.37
C GLU A 152 -7.80 13.60 7.15
N ASN A 153 -7.60 13.45 8.47
CA ASN A 153 -6.94 14.46 9.31
C ASN A 153 -5.43 14.25 9.49
N GLY A 154 -4.89 13.11 9.06
CA GLY A 154 -3.44 12.89 9.06
C GLY A 154 -2.78 13.57 7.87
N TYR A 155 -1.46 13.61 7.88
CA TYR A 155 -0.66 14.36 6.94
C TYR A 155 0.36 13.51 6.21
N TYR A 156 0.46 13.76 4.92
CA TYR A 156 1.48 13.18 4.06
C TYR A 156 2.09 14.30 3.19
N ILE A 157 3.13 13.99 2.41
CA ILE A 157 3.58 14.87 1.34
C ILE A 157 3.19 14.30 -0.02
N TYR A 158 2.84 15.16 -0.95
CA TYR A 158 2.55 14.76 -2.32
C TYR A 158 2.97 15.82 -3.30
N VAL A 159 3.05 15.41 -4.56
CA VAL A 159 3.23 16.31 -5.67
C VAL A 159 1.86 16.63 -6.25
N ASP A 160 1.45 17.88 -6.06
CA ASP A 160 0.25 18.43 -6.65
C ASP A 160 0.49 18.70 -8.14
N MET A 161 -0.09 17.84 -8.98
CA MET A 161 0.05 17.93 -10.43
C MET A 161 -0.94 18.93 -11.07
N ASP A 162 -1.96 19.40 -10.31
CA ASP A 162 -2.87 20.49 -10.69
C ASP A 162 -2.18 21.86 -10.62
N TYR A 163 -1.12 21.99 -9.82
CA TYR A 163 -0.32 23.20 -9.80
C TYR A 163 0.49 23.34 -11.11
N VAL A 164 0.12 24.33 -11.91
CA VAL A 164 0.72 24.64 -13.20
C VAL A 164 1.76 25.74 -12.96
N GLY A 165 3.06 25.40 -13.02
CA GLY A 165 4.13 26.40 -13.11
C GLY A 165 4.00 27.29 -14.36
N GLU A 166 4.97 28.16 -14.61
CA GLU A 166 4.92 29.04 -15.78
C GLU A 166 4.95 28.26 -17.12
N ASP A 167 5.55 27.06 -17.14
CA ASP A 167 5.63 26.20 -18.34
C ASP A 167 5.88 24.72 -17.98
N PRO A 168 4.87 23.97 -17.48
CA PRO A 168 5.06 22.60 -17.04
C PRO A 168 5.13 21.61 -18.19
N HIS A 169 6.17 20.79 -18.19
CA HIS A 169 6.44 19.77 -19.19
C HIS A 169 6.42 18.36 -18.62
N MET A 170 6.16 17.38 -19.49
CA MET A 170 6.35 15.98 -19.15
C MET A 170 7.81 15.74 -18.72
N ASN A 171 7.99 14.98 -17.64
CA ASN A 171 9.27 14.71 -16.97
C ASN A 171 9.88 15.88 -16.19
N ASP A 172 9.12 16.94 -15.90
CA ASP A 172 9.56 17.92 -14.90
C ASP A 172 9.72 17.24 -13.52
N PRO A 173 10.87 17.39 -12.84
CA PRO A 173 11.14 16.71 -11.59
C PRO A 173 10.73 17.54 -10.37
N ALA A 174 10.10 16.91 -9.40
CA ALA A 174 9.97 17.39 -8.03
C ALA A 174 10.86 16.55 -7.11
N GLN A 175 11.81 17.19 -6.44
CA GLN A 175 12.79 16.51 -5.60
C GLN A 175 12.63 16.92 -4.14
N VAL A 176 12.67 15.94 -3.23
CA VAL A 176 12.80 16.17 -1.79
C VAL A 176 14.02 15.43 -1.26
N PHE A 177 14.83 16.12 -0.47
CA PHE A 177 16.10 15.64 0.06
C PHE A 177 16.00 15.31 1.53
N SER A 178 16.58 14.18 1.93
CA SER A 178 16.77 13.86 3.35
C SER A 178 17.74 14.85 4.00
N PRO A 179 17.74 14.94 5.34
CA PRO A 179 18.90 15.42 6.08
C PRO A 179 20.19 14.72 5.62
N MET A 180 21.35 15.35 5.89
CA MET A 180 22.64 14.68 5.73
C MET A 180 22.71 13.45 6.62
N LEU A 181 22.94 12.30 6.00
CA LEU A 181 23.10 11.01 6.66
C LEU A 181 24.57 10.60 6.61
N THR A 182 25.05 9.99 7.70
CA THR A 182 26.38 9.41 7.78
C THR A 182 26.25 7.97 8.29
N VAL A 183 26.74 7.02 7.50
CA VAL A 183 26.66 5.59 7.83
C VAL A 183 28.05 5.07 8.12
N THR A 184 28.24 4.55 9.33
CA THR A 184 29.48 3.89 9.75
C THR A 184 29.36 2.37 9.77
N ASP A 185 28.15 1.82 9.56
CA ASP A 185 27.91 0.38 9.53
C ASP A 185 28.32 -0.23 8.19
N GLU A 186 29.02 -1.37 8.23
CA GLU A 186 29.46 -2.09 7.03
C GLU A 186 28.28 -2.68 6.24
N ASN A 187 27.13 -2.92 6.89
CA ASN A 187 25.93 -3.48 6.27
C ASN A 187 25.01 -2.41 5.64
N GLY A 188 25.36 -1.12 5.74
CA GLY A 188 24.61 -0.02 5.13
C GLY A 188 23.39 0.47 5.92
N LEU A 189 22.44 1.10 5.22
CA LEU A 189 21.12 1.50 5.74
C LEU A 189 20.00 0.86 4.94
N CYS A 190 18.90 0.55 5.60
CA CYS A 190 17.63 0.26 4.97
C CYS A 190 16.74 1.48 5.03
N LEU A 191 16.38 2.01 3.86
CA LEU A 191 15.33 3.01 3.73
C LEU A 191 13.99 2.29 3.52
N THR A 192 12.99 2.63 4.31
CA THR A 192 11.60 2.15 4.16
C THR A 192 10.65 3.33 4.10
N PHE A 193 9.60 3.26 3.32
CA PHE A 193 8.64 4.36 3.13
C PHE A 193 7.31 3.83 2.62
N TRP A 194 6.25 4.61 2.77
CA TRP A 194 4.98 4.39 2.10
C TRP A 194 4.79 5.39 0.98
N TYR A 195 4.18 4.95 -0.11
CA TYR A 195 3.95 5.78 -1.28
C TYR A 195 2.59 5.51 -1.91
N HIS A 196 2.02 6.52 -2.56
CA HIS A 196 0.74 6.43 -3.25
C HIS A 196 0.90 6.96 -4.67
N MET A 197 0.36 6.24 -5.65
CA MET A 197 0.54 6.53 -7.08
C MET A 197 -0.77 6.23 -7.82
N TYR A 198 -1.67 7.22 -7.93
CA TYR A 198 -3.00 7.03 -8.51
C TYR A 198 -3.39 8.15 -9.47
N GLY A 199 -3.81 7.77 -10.68
CA GLY A 199 -4.33 8.69 -11.70
C GLY A 199 -3.88 8.36 -13.13
N ASP A 200 -4.61 8.90 -14.11
CA ASP A 200 -4.40 8.65 -15.56
C ASP A 200 -3.01 9.06 -16.08
N HIS A 201 -2.34 10.00 -15.39
CA HIS A 201 -1.09 10.61 -15.83
C HIS A 201 0.03 10.45 -14.79
N VAL A 202 -0.05 9.46 -13.91
CA VAL A 202 1.07 9.15 -13.01
C VAL A 202 2.26 8.71 -13.86
N ASN A 203 3.40 9.37 -13.66
CA ASN A 203 4.65 9.03 -14.35
C ASN A 203 5.54 8.18 -13.45
N GLN A 204 6.59 8.73 -12.86
CA GLN A 204 7.59 7.96 -12.12
C GLN A 204 7.84 8.53 -10.72
N LEU A 205 7.99 7.65 -9.73
CA LEU A 205 8.64 7.93 -8.46
C LEU A 205 9.97 7.18 -8.42
N GLY A 206 11.07 7.88 -8.11
CA GLY A 206 12.41 7.32 -8.05
C GLY A 206 13.16 7.69 -6.77
N VAL A 207 14.08 6.81 -6.36
CA VAL A 207 14.98 7.02 -5.22
C VAL A 207 16.43 7.01 -5.68
N TYR A 208 17.18 8.02 -5.23
CA TYR A 208 18.60 8.20 -5.54
C TYR A 208 19.38 8.50 -4.26
N VAL A 209 20.70 8.32 -4.33
CA VAL A 209 21.64 8.82 -3.31
C VAL A 209 22.55 9.86 -3.94
N LYS A 210 22.66 11.02 -3.30
CA LYS A 210 23.54 12.10 -3.70
C LYS A 210 24.65 12.31 -2.67
N GLN A 211 25.89 12.26 -3.14
CA GLN A 211 27.10 12.49 -2.35
C GLN A 211 27.96 13.54 -3.05
N ARG A 212 28.02 14.76 -2.48
CA ARG A 212 28.66 15.93 -3.10
C ARG A 212 28.11 16.16 -4.52
N ASP A 213 28.98 16.16 -5.53
CA ASP A 213 28.63 16.37 -6.93
C ASP A 213 28.23 15.07 -7.66
N TYR A 214 28.24 13.93 -6.98
CA TYR A 214 27.86 12.63 -7.55
C TYR A 214 26.43 12.25 -7.15
N THR A 215 25.60 11.93 -8.13
CA THR A 215 24.31 11.26 -7.94
C THR A 215 24.46 9.81 -8.38
N SER A 216 23.95 8.87 -7.58
CA SER A 216 23.93 7.46 -7.94
C SER A 216 23.06 7.18 -9.17
N GLY A 217 23.18 5.98 -9.72
CA GLY A 217 22.09 5.43 -10.53
C GLY A 217 20.79 5.32 -9.71
N LEU A 218 19.68 5.11 -10.41
CA LEU A 218 18.37 4.85 -9.80
C LEU A 218 18.46 3.63 -8.89
N LEU A 219 18.14 3.80 -7.61
CA LEU A 219 18.21 2.72 -6.62
C LEU A 219 16.89 1.97 -6.48
N TRP A 220 15.78 2.69 -6.66
CA TRP A 220 14.43 2.15 -6.62
C TRP A 220 13.52 3.04 -7.46
N SER A 221 12.52 2.48 -8.12
CA SER A 221 11.47 3.27 -8.76
C SER A 221 10.18 2.52 -8.99
N ARG A 222 9.08 3.26 -9.10
CA ARG A 222 7.80 2.79 -9.62
C ARG A 222 7.30 3.74 -10.69
N GLN A 223 6.55 3.21 -11.65
CA GLN A 223 6.00 3.96 -12.78
C GLN A 223 4.53 3.63 -12.98
N GLY A 224 3.75 4.59 -13.46
CA GLY A 224 2.34 4.42 -13.76
C GLY A 224 1.44 4.45 -12.52
N SER A 225 0.14 4.23 -12.76
CA SER A 225 -0.84 4.17 -11.67
C SER A 225 -0.88 2.77 -11.05
N LEU A 226 -0.87 2.71 -9.72
CA LEU A 226 -0.90 1.49 -8.91
C LEU A 226 -2.22 1.34 -8.14
N GLY A 227 -3.26 2.06 -8.56
CA GLY A 227 -4.53 2.16 -7.82
C GLY A 227 -4.47 3.07 -6.60
N SER A 228 -5.61 3.23 -5.93
CA SER A 228 -5.81 4.22 -4.86
C SER A 228 -5.36 3.74 -3.46
N SER A 229 -4.46 2.76 -3.37
CA SER A 229 -3.96 2.24 -2.09
C SER A 229 -2.54 2.73 -1.80
N TRP A 230 -2.22 2.88 -0.51
CA TRP A 230 -0.85 3.10 -0.08
C TRP A 230 -0.03 1.82 -0.27
N ASN A 231 1.18 1.98 -0.81
CA ASN A 231 2.11 0.92 -1.13
C ASN A 231 3.38 1.06 -0.30
N TYR A 232 3.99 -0.07 0.07
CA TYR A 232 5.22 -0.09 0.85
C TYR A 232 6.44 -0.19 -0.06
N GLY A 233 7.43 0.66 0.15
CA GLY A 233 8.72 0.66 -0.55
C GLY A 233 9.87 0.46 0.43
N GLN A 234 10.90 -0.26 0.00
CA GLN A 234 12.17 -0.32 0.72
C GLN A 234 13.36 -0.43 -0.22
N VAL A 235 14.51 0.07 0.21
CA VAL A 235 15.76 0.02 -0.56
C VAL A 235 16.97 -0.05 0.36
N SER A 236 17.89 -0.98 0.06
CA SER A 236 19.17 -1.10 0.77
C SER A 236 20.21 -0.14 0.20
N ILE A 237 20.79 0.70 1.05
CA ILE A 237 21.78 1.71 0.71
C ILE A 237 23.14 1.28 1.25
N GLN A 238 23.98 0.73 0.37
CA GLN A 238 25.37 0.36 0.69
C GLN A 238 26.33 1.49 0.28
N ARG A 239 26.38 2.56 1.07
CA ARG A 239 27.27 3.71 0.84
C ARG A 239 27.99 4.12 2.12
N ALA A 240 29.29 4.37 2.01
CA ALA A 240 30.11 4.87 3.11
C ALA A 240 30.30 6.39 3.01
N GLY A 241 30.32 7.07 4.15
CA GLY A 241 30.51 8.53 4.25
C GLY A 241 29.19 9.32 4.24
N ASP A 242 29.31 10.63 4.04
CA ASP A 242 28.18 11.56 4.08
C ASP A 242 27.40 11.55 2.76
N PHE A 243 26.08 11.44 2.82
CA PHE A 243 25.20 11.50 1.66
C PHE A 243 23.79 11.97 2.03
N THR A 244 22.99 12.26 1.00
CA THR A 244 21.55 12.51 1.11
C THR A 244 20.79 11.52 0.25
N VAL A 245 19.59 11.14 0.68
CA VAL A 245 18.62 10.42 -0.13
C VAL A 245 17.71 11.43 -0.83
N VAL A 246 17.40 11.16 -2.09
CA VAL A 246 16.50 11.98 -2.90
C VAL A 246 15.32 11.13 -3.31
N PHE A 247 14.11 11.57 -2.97
CA PHE A 247 12.91 11.12 -3.67
C PHE A 247 12.61 12.09 -4.81
N GLU A 248 12.44 11.57 -6.01
CA GLU A 248 12.11 12.33 -7.21
C GLU A 248 10.80 11.82 -7.79
N ALA A 249 9.84 12.72 -7.96
CA ALA A 249 8.62 12.46 -8.70
C ALA A 249 8.67 13.21 -10.04
N LEU A 250 8.36 12.51 -11.13
CA LEU A 250 8.31 13.10 -12.47
C LEU A 250 6.87 13.46 -12.84
N ARG A 251 6.69 14.60 -13.50
CA ARG A 251 5.40 14.98 -14.09
C ARG A 251 5.03 14.07 -15.25
N GLY A 252 3.79 13.61 -15.31
CA GLY A 252 3.26 12.93 -16.49
C GLY A 252 2.75 13.88 -17.58
N ALA A 253 1.99 13.32 -18.52
CA ALA A 253 1.46 14.08 -19.66
C ALA A 253 0.31 15.04 -19.28
N GLY A 254 -0.22 14.95 -18.06
CA GLY A 254 -1.35 15.75 -17.59
C GLY A 254 -1.33 15.95 -16.07
N TYR A 255 -2.38 16.56 -15.54
CA TYR A 255 -2.50 16.91 -14.11
C TYR A 255 -3.07 15.78 -13.24
N LYS A 256 -3.65 14.74 -13.85
CA LYS A 256 -4.25 13.63 -13.08
C LYS A 256 -3.23 12.56 -12.70
N GLY A 257 -2.20 12.90 -11.92
CA GLY A 257 -1.04 12.02 -11.74
C GLY A 257 -0.32 12.16 -10.41
N ASP A 258 -1.07 12.40 -9.33
CA ASP A 258 -0.49 12.68 -8.02
C ASP A 258 0.36 11.51 -7.50
N ILE A 259 1.49 11.86 -6.90
CA ILE A 259 2.40 10.92 -6.25
C ILE A 259 2.59 11.41 -4.81
N ALA A 260 2.35 10.54 -3.83
CA ALA A 260 2.50 10.85 -2.41
C ALA A 260 3.52 9.96 -1.71
N LEU A 261 4.09 10.46 -0.62
CA LEU A 261 4.98 9.77 0.30
C LEU A 261 4.50 9.98 1.74
N ASP A 262 4.64 8.94 2.54
CA ASP A 262 4.44 8.98 3.98
C ASP A 262 5.37 7.99 4.71
N ASP A 263 5.48 8.09 6.02
CA ASP A 263 6.08 7.08 6.91
C ASP A 263 7.53 6.69 6.51
N ILE A 264 8.37 7.67 6.23
CA ILE A 264 9.76 7.45 5.78
C ILE A 264 10.65 7.10 6.98
N LYS A 265 11.47 6.05 6.89
CA LYS A 265 12.30 5.54 8.00
C LYS A 265 13.66 5.07 7.48
N PHE A 266 14.70 5.33 8.26
CA PHE A 266 16.03 4.74 8.07
C PHE A 266 16.34 3.77 9.22
N ILE A 267 16.65 2.53 8.85
CA ILE A 267 17.02 1.46 9.78
C ILE A 267 18.49 1.11 9.53
N ILE A 268 19.28 0.99 10.59
CA ILE A 268 20.69 0.59 10.45
C ILE A 268 20.78 -0.88 10.03
N GLY A 269 21.59 -1.14 8.99
CA GLY A 269 21.77 -2.47 8.40
C GLY A 269 21.11 -2.62 7.03
N ALA A 270 21.31 -3.78 6.40
CA ALA A 270 20.63 -4.12 5.16
C ALA A 270 19.11 -4.24 5.40
N CYS A 271 18.30 -3.98 4.37
CA CYS A 271 16.88 -4.23 4.51
C CYS A 271 16.61 -5.71 4.81
N PRO A 272 15.67 -6.00 5.72
CA PRO A 272 15.18 -7.37 5.85
C PRO A 272 14.68 -7.81 4.47
N ALA A 273 14.83 -9.11 4.16
CA ALA A 273 14.19 -9.69 2.98
C ALA A 273 12.73 -9.22 2.97
N THR A 274 12.34 -8.57 1.88
CA THR A 274 11.04 -7.89 1.79
C THR A 274 9.94 -8.88 2.20
N GLN A 275 8.97 -8.42 2.99
CA GLN A 275 7.77 -9.22 3.21
C GLN A 275 6.97 -9.36 1.91
N LEU A 276 7.20 -8.51 0.90
CA LEU A 276 6.61 -8.52 -0.45
C LEU A 276 7.71 -8.62 -1.51
N CYS A 277 7.66 -9.62 -2.38
CA CYS A 277 8.51 -9.72 -3.56
C CYS A 277 7.65 -9.54 -4.81
N ASP A 278 7.73 -8.35 -5.40
CA ASP A 278 7.04 -7.94 -6.62
C ASP A 278 7.91 -8.07 -7.87
N PHE A 279 9.13 -8.62 -7.74
CA PHE A 279 10.08 -8.92 -8.81
C PHE A 279 10.51 -7.75 -9.72
N GLU A 280 10.11 -6.52 -9.41
CA GLU A 280 10.38 -5.33 -10.23
C GLU A 280 11.83 -4.85 -10.19
N GLU A 281 12.56 -5.24 -9.16
CA GLU A 281 14.00 -5.04 -9.15
C GLU A 281 14.68 -6.12 -9.99
N ASN A 282 15.87 -5.85 -10.55
CA ASN A 282 16.67 -6.86 -11.28
C ASN A 282 17.24 -7.97 -10.36
N ASN A 283 16.41 -8.55 -9.49
CA ASN A 283 16.70 -9.61 -8.55
C ASN A 283 15.39 -10.39 -8.22
N ILE A 284 15.52 -11.53 -7.54
CA ILE A 284 14.37 -12.36 -7.13
C ILE A 284 14.17 -12.33 -5.61
N CYS A 285 14.39 -11.19 -4.96
CA CYS A 285 14.21 -10.94 -3.52
C CYS A 285 14.85 -11.97 -2.56
N GLY A 286 15.98 -12.53 -2.95
CA GLY A 286 16.67 -13.57 -2.17
C GLY A 286 16.04 -14.96 -2.23
N PHE A 287 15.07 -15.17 -3.13
CA PHE A 287 14.61 -16.50 -3.49
C PHE A 287 15.71 -17.23 -4.27
N GLU A 288 15.65 -18.56 -4.25
CA GLU A 288 16.58 -19.42 -4.96
C GLU A 288 15.80 -20.42 -5.81
N ASN A 289 16.22 -20.62 -7.05
CA ASN A 289 15.76 -21.77 -7.84
C ASN A 289 16.39 -23.05 -7.30
N ASP A 290 15.64 -24.16 -7.32
CA ASP A 290 16.21 -25.48 -7.03
C ASP A 290 17.33 -25.79 -8.05
N PRO A 291 18.59 -25.91 -7.61
CA PRO A 291 19.72 -26.07 -8.53
C PRO A 291 19.81 -27.48 -9.12
N THR A 292 18.94 -28.41 -8.70
CA THR A 292 18.95 -29.81 -9.12
C THR A 292 18.12 -30.09 -10.37
N VAL A 293 17.38 -29.09 -10.87
CA VAL A 293 16.48 -29.21 -12.02
C VAL A 293 16.86 -28.26 -13.15
N GLU A 294 16.56 -28.66 -14.38
CA GLU A 294 16.78 -27.83 -15.59
C GLU A 294 15.57 -26.91 -15.87
N PHE A 295 14.36 -27.38 -15.54
CA PHE A 295 13.13 -26.57 -15.59
C PHE A 295 13.07 -25.69 -14.34
N VAL A 296 13.30 -24.39 -14.50
CA VAL A 296 13.42 -23.41 -13.42
C VAL A 296 12.45 -22.25 -13.62
N TRP A 297 12.21 -21.47 -12.56
CA TRP A 297 11.51 -20.20 -12.66
C TRP A 297 12.43 -19.14 -13.25
N ILE A 298 11.95 -18.41 -14.25
CA ILE A 298 12.72 -17.40 -14.96
C ILE A 298 12.10 -16.03 -14.66
N LEU A 299 12.93 -15.07 -14.26
CA LEU A 299 12.52 -13.66 -14.21
C LEU A 299 12.38 -13.18 -15.66
N ASN A 300 11.15 -12.99 -16.13
CA ASN A 300 10.90 -12.76 -17.55
C ASN A 300 9.68 -11.85 -17.80
N GLN A 301 9.63 -11.29 -19.00
CA GLN A 301 8.50 -10.52 -19.55
C GLN A 301 7.79 -11.25 -20.70
N ILE A 302 8.24 -12.45 -21.04
CA ILE A 302 7.66 -13.27 -22.10
C ILE A 302 6.62 -14.18 -21.46
N GLY A 303 5.36 -13.75 -21.39
CA GLY A 303 4.30 -14.44 -20.66
C GLY A 303 3.03 -13.59 -20.66
N PRO A 304 2.28 -13.47 -19.55
CA PRO A 304 1.22 -12.48 -19.41
C PRO A 304 1.65 -11.10 -19.97
N SER A 305 0.81 -10.52 -20.83
CA SER A 305 1.13 -9.30 -21.59
C SER A 305 1.27 -8.04 -20.74
N ILE A 306 0.78 -8.09 -19.51
CA ILE A 306 0.80 -7.03 -18.53
C ILE A 306 1.26 -7.67 -17.23
N ASP A 307 2.27 -7.07 -16.61
CA ASP A 307 2.73 -7.40 -15.26
C ASP A 307 1.71 -6.94 -14.20
N HIS A 308 1.56 -7.69 -13.10
CA HIS A 308 0.54 -7.38 -12.10
C HIS A 308 0.91 -6.12 -11.30
N THR A 309 2.15 -6.06 -10.82
CA THR A 309 2.65 -4.96 -9.98
C THR A 309 2.52 -3.61 -10.66
N THR A 310 3.05 -3.49 -11.88
CA THR A 310 3.12 -2.22 -12.63
C THR A 310 1.88 -1.95 -13.46
N GLN A 311 1.06 -2.96 -13.72
CA GLN A 311 -0.04 -2.91 -14.68
C GLN A 311 0.41 -2.49 -16.09
N THR A 312 1.67 -2.77 -16.45
CA THR A 312 2.25 -2.49 -17.77
C THR A 312 2.93 -3.71 -18.37
N GLY A 313 3.21 -3.69 -19.68
CA GLY A 313 4.03 -4.75 -20.31
C GLY A 313 5.54 -4.68 -20.00
N ASN A 314 5.98 -3.72 -19.18
CA ASN A 314 7.39 -3.50 -18.85
C ASN A 314 7.76 -3.94 -17.42
N GLY A 315 6.81 -4.43 -16.62
CA GLY A 315 7.11 -5.00 -15.30
C GLY A 315 7.70 -6.41 -15.38
N HIS A 316 7.99 -7.03 -14.24
CA HIS A 316 8.68 -8.30 -14.15
C HIS A 316 7.96 -9.24 -13.19
N TYR A 317 7.88 -10.51 -13.56
CA TYR A 317 7.31 -11.56 -12.72
C TYR A 317 8.11 -12.86 -12.91
N MET A 318 7.82 -13.86 -12.08
CA MET A 318 8.42 -15.18 -12.22
C MET A 318 7.58 -16.06 -13.11
N LEU A 319 8.21 -16.65 -14.12
CA LEU A 319 7.56 -17.49 -15.11
C LEU A 319 8.15 -18.90 -15.10
N ALA A 320 7.27 -19.90 -15.04
CA ALA A 320 7.57 -21.28 -15.39
C ALA A 320 7.16 -21.52 -16.85
N ASP A 321 8.12 -21.28 -17.75
CA ASP A 321 7.91 -21.27 -19.20
C ASP A 321 7.68 -22.68 -19.76
N ALA A 322 6.46 -22.96 -20.21
CA ALA A 322 6.12 -24.27 -20.77
C ALA A 322 6.71 -24.50 -22.16
N SER A 323 7.20 -23.46 -22.85
CA SER A 323 7.82 -23.56 -24.18
C SER A 323 9.25 -24.14 -24.16
N SER A 324 9.79 -24.43 -22.97
CA SER A 324 11.09 -25.05 -22.81
C SER A 324 11.15 -26.49 -23.37
N VAL A 325 12.37 -26.98 -23.63
CA VAL A 325 12.68 -28.35 -24.13
C VAL A 325 12.29 -29.47 -23.16
N ASP A 326 11.71 -29.12 -22.02
CA ASP A 326 11.35 -30.00 -20.92
C ASP A 326 10.18 -30.93 -21.29
N LYS A 327 9.76 -31.81 -20.38
CA LYS A 327 8.69 -32.80 -20.62
C LYS A 327 7.50 -32.58 -19.69
N GLU A 328 6.38 -33.22 -20.02
CA GLU A 328 5.23 -33.29 -19.12
C GLU A 328 5.69 -33.76 -17.73
N GLY A 329 5.25 -33.05 -16.68
CA GLY A 329 5.58 -33.36 -15.30
C GLY A 329 6.92 -32.83 -14.81
N SER A 330 7.69 -32.08 -15.63
CA SER A 330 8.84 -31.30 -15.15
C SER A 330 8.41 -30.32 -14.05
N ARG A 331 9.28 -30.10 -13.07
CA ARG A 331 8.97 -29.33 -11.85
C ARG A 331 9.96 -28.19 -11.64
N ALA A 332 9.48 -26.96 -11.69
CA ALA A 332 10.24 -25.76 -11.34
C ALA A 332 9.92 -25.41 -9.88
N LYS A 333 10.95 -25.15 -9.07
CA LYS A 333 10.80 -24.83 -7.65
C LYS A 333 11.51 -23.54 -7.31
N LEU A 334 10.76 -22.55 -6.85
CA LEU A 334 11.26 -21.28 -6.33
C LEU A 334 11.16 -21.32 -4.80
N ILE A 335 12.29 -21.14 -4.12
CA ILE A 335 12.44 -21.40 -2.69
C ILE A 335 12.69 -20.06 -2.00
N THR A 336 11.93 -19.75 -0.95
CA THR A 336 12.15 -18.53 -0.15
C THR A 336 13.42 -18.63 0.69
N ALA A 337 13.92 -17.50 1.17
CA ALA A 337 14.85 -17.48 2.31
C ALA A 337 14.23 -18.17 3.54
N LYS A 338 15.07 -18.54 4.51
CA LYS A 338 14.62 -19.19 5.73
C LYS A 338 13.93 -18.19 6.67
N HIS A 339 12.67 -18.45 7.00
CA HIS A 339 11.86 -17.65 7.92
C HIS A 339 11.91 -18.21 9.35
N ALA A 340 11.71 -17.35 10.34
CA ALA A 340 11.54 -17.75 11.73
C ALA A 340 10.20 -18.47 11.94
N ALA A 341 10.08 -19.26 13.02
CA ALA A 341 8.81 -19.89 13.40
C ALA A 341 7.70 -18.84 13.60
N THR A 342 6.45 -19.21 13.29
CA THR A 342 5.28 -18.32 13.38
C THR A 342 4.01 -19.08 13.72
N THR A 343 3.12 -18.42 14.48
CA THR A 343 1.78 -18.91 14.81
C THR A 343 0.69 -18.40 13.88
N ASP A 344 0.98 -17.37 13.11
CA ASP A 344 0.01 -16.56 12.39
C ASP A 344 0.72 -15.67 11.37
N LYS A 345 0.81 -16.16 10.13
CA LYS A 345 1.15 -15.34 8.96
C LYS A 345 0.07 -15.50 7.90
N CYS A 346 -0.08 -14.47 7.08
CA CYS A 346 -0.80 -14.59 5.83
C CYS A 346 0.17 -14.65 4.66
N VAL A 347 0.07 -15.73 3.88
CA VAL A 347 0.75 -15.82 2.59
C VAL A 347 -0.20 -15.33 1.52
N THR A 348 0.20 -14.34 0.74
CA THR A 348 -0.51 -13.92 -0.47
C THR A 348 0.42 -13.85 -1.66
N PHE A 349 -0.08 -14.12 -2.86
CA PHE A 349 0.67 -13.95 -4.09
C PHE A 349 -0.29 -13.85 -5.27
N TRP A 350 0.17 -13.29 -6.37
CA TRP A 350 -0.56 -13.24 -7.61
C TRP A 350 -0.11 -14.33 -8.56
N TYR A 351 -1.03 -14.87 -9.35
CA TYR A 351 -0.74 -15.91 -10.33
C TYR A 351 -1.53 -15.68 -11.62
N ASN A 352 -0.92 -16.06 -12.74
CA ASN A 352 -1.58 -16.22 -14.04
C ASN A 352 -1.30 -17.65 -14.52
N MET A 353 -2.36 -18.38 -14.87
CA MET A 353 -2.30 -19.77 -15.32
C MET A 353 -3.15 -19.88 -16.58
N TYR A 354 -2.55 -19.74 -17.76
CA TYR A 354 -3.28 -19.60 -19.01
C TYR A 354 -2.68 -20.45 -20.14
N GLY A 355 -3.58 -20.92 -21.00
CA GLY A 355 -3.27 -21.66 -22.22
C GLY A 355 -3.71 -23.13 -22.20
N ASP A 356 -3.21 -23.92 -23.14
CA ASP A 356 -3.64 -25.31 -23.33
C ASP A 356 -2.94 -26.24 -22.33
N ASP A 357 -3.66 -27.22 -21.78
CA ASP A 357 -3.13 -28.22 -20.83
C ASP A 357 -2.21 -27.63 -19.73
N VAL A 358 -2.56 -26.46 -19.19
CA VAL A 358 -1.82 -25.86 -18.06
C VAL A 358 -1.70 -26.87 -16.93
N GLY A 359 -0.49 -26.99 -16.39
CA GLY A 359 -0.19 -27.97 -15.35
C GLY A 359 -0.68 -27.53 -13.96
N THR A 360 0.17 -27.66 -12.95
CA THR A 360 -0.23 -27.45 -11.55
C THR A 360 0.72 -26.48 -10.87
N LEU A 361 0.18 -25.52 -10.12
CA LEU A 361 0.93 -24.67 -9.19
C LEU A 361 0.66 -25.13 -7.75
N ASN A 362 1.72 -25.44 -7.01
CA ASN A 362 1.67 -25.83 -5.61
C ASN A 362 2.48 -24.84 -4.76
N VAL A 363 2.04 -24.64 -3.51
CA VAL A 363 2.85 -23.97 -2.49
C VAL A 363 3.04 -24.92 -1.32
N TRP A 364 4.29 -25.25 -1.05
CA TRP A 364 4.69 -26.15 0.03
C TRP A 364 5.28 -25.35 1.19
N LYS A 365 4.96 -25.75 2.42
CA LYS A 365 5.72 -25.38 3.61
C LYS A 365 6.76 -26.46 3.88
N VAL A 366 8.00 -26.05 4.12
CA VAL A 366 9.12 -26.95 4.43
C VAL A 366 9.70 -26.60 5.79
N GLU A 367 9.62 -27.53 6.74
CA GLU A 367 10.16 -27.41 8.09
C GLU A 367 11.28 -28.44 8.29
N ASN A 368 12.48 -28.00 8.67
CA ASN A 368 13.65 -28.89 8.86
C ASN A 368 13.95 -29.79 7.65
N GLN A 369 13.83 -29.26 6.42
CA GLN A 369 14.02 -30.02 5.16
C GLN A 369 12.97 -31.11 4.91
N ILE A 370 11.83 -31.06 5.61
CA ILE A 370 10.71 -31.99 5.44
C ILE A 370 9.53 -31.22 4.87
N TYR A 371 8.99 -31.72 3.76
CA TYR A 371 7.74 -31.24 3.17
C TYR A 371 6.55 -31.81 3.96
N ASP A 372 5.49 -31.02 4.09
CA ASP A 372 4.21 -31.52 4.59
C ASP A 372 3.64 -32.62 3.67
N GLU A 373 2.73 -33.44 4.19
CA GLU A 373 2.12 -34.55 3.44
C GLU A 373 1.35 -34.06 2.19
N HIS A 374 0.77 -32.87 2.28
CA HIS A 374 0.00 -32.23 1.22
C HIS A 374 0.48 -30.78 1.03
N PRO A 375 0.40 -30.22 -0.19
CA PRO A 375 0.71 -28.82 -0.40
C PRO A 375 -0.28 -27.96 0.37
N HIS A 376 0.20 -26.84 0.90
CA HIS A 376 -0.60 -25.92 1.68
C HIS A 376 -1.59 -25.15 0.78
N TRP A 377 -1.21 -24.97 -0.49
CA TRP A 377 -2.08 -24.47 -1.55
C TRP A 377 -1.77 -25.20 -2.86
N SER A 378 -2.80 -25.51 -3.66
CA SER A 378 -2.63 -26.19 -4.94
C SER A 378 -3.74 -25.82 -5.92
N LEU A 379 -3.37 -25.56 -7.17
CA LEU A 379 -4.30 -25.28 -8.26
C LEU A 379 -3.81 -25.91 -9.57
N HIS A 380 -4.73 -26.53 -10.31
CA HIS A 380 -4.43 -27.23 -11.56
C HIS A 380 -5.26 -26.67 -12.72
N GLY A 381 -4.69 -26.64 -13.93
CA GLY A 381 -5.40 -26.30 -15.16
C GLY A 381 -5.53 -24.79 -15.42
N ASN A 382 -6.07 -24.48 -16.60
CA ASN A 382 -6.22 -23.11 -17.11
C ASN A 382 -7.23 -22.30 -16.26
N ARG A 383 -6.86 -21.04 -15.95
CA ARG A 383 -7.58 -20.08 -15.13
C ARG A 383 -7.89 -18.76 -15.86
N GLY A 384 -7.67 -18.70 -17.16
CA GLY A 384 -7.83 -17.51 -17.99
C GLY A 384 -6.59 -16.61 -17.95
N ASP A 385 -6.45 -15.78 -18.98
CA ASP A 385 -5.35 -14.82 -19.11
C ASP A 385 -5.63 -13.56 -18.28
N ILE A 386 -5.70 -13.74 -16.96
CA ILE A 386 -5.88 -12.69 -15.97
C ILE A 386 -5.08 -13.04 -14.72
N TRP A 387 -4.48 -12.02 -14.10
CA TRP A 387 -3.87 -12.16 -12.79
C TRP A 387 -4.94 -12.39 -11.71
N LYS A 388 -4.67 -13.33 -10.82
CA LYS A 388 -5.54 -13.69 -9.70
C LYS A 388 -4.72 -13.77 -8.42
N ARG A 389 -5.29 -13.28 -7.33
CA ARG A 389 -4.66 -13.39 -6.01
C ARG A 389 -5.00 -14.72 -5.35
N ALA A 390 -3.99 -15.34 -4.75
CA ALA A 390 -4.14 -16.41 -3.79
C ALA A 390 -3.81 -15.89 -2.40
N SER A 391 -4.52 -16.36 -1.39
CA SER A 391 -4.24 -16.07 0.02
C SER A 391 -4.54 -17.29 0.89
N PHE A 392 -3.68 -17.56 1.89
CA PHE A 392 -3.91 -18.62 2.86
C PHE A 392 -3.15 -18.39 4.17
N PRO A 393 -3.76 -18.75 5.33
CA PRO A 393 -3.09 -18.63 6.62
C PRO A 393 -2.00 -19.68 6.76
N LEU A 394 -0.89 -19.31 7.38
CA LEU A 394 0.29 -20.15 7.57
C LEU A 394 0.69 -20.20 9.04
N GLN A 395 1.01 -21.41 9.50
CA GLN A 395 1.56 -21.68 10.83
C GLN A 395 2.77 -22.62 10.70
N ALA A 396 3.84 -22.31 11.41
CA ALA A 396 5.09 -23.07 11.43
C ALA A 396 5.71 -23.06 12.83
N LEU A 397 5.90 -24.23 13.43
CA LEU A 397 6.41 -24.35 14.80
C LEU A 397 7.95 -24.24 14.86
N THR A 398 8.61 -24.42 13.73
CA THR A 398 10.06 -24.31 13.57
C THR A 398 10.40 -23.37 12.41
N PRO A 399 11.66 -22.89 12.32
CA PRO A 399 12.10 -22.12 11.16
C PRO A 399 11.81 -22.85 9.85
N PHE A 400 11.16 -22.16 8.91
CA PHE A 400 10.55 -22.76 7.72
C PHE A 400 10.95 -22.03 6.44
N GLN A 401 10.67 -22.65 5.30
CA GLN A 401 10.73 -22.05 3.97
C GLN A 401 9.41 -22.34 3.23
N LEU A 402 9.05 -21.50 2.26
CA LEU A 402 8.03 -21.81 1.28
C LEU A 402 8.67 -22.22 -0.05
N VAL A 403 8.02 -23.15 -0.74
CA VAL A 403 8.42 -23.60 -2.07
C VAL A 403 7.25 -23.47 -3.03
N PHE A 404 7.40 -22.58 -4.01
CA PHE A 404 6.46 -22.42 -5.12
C PHE A 404 6.87 -23.40 -6.22
N GLU A 405 6.07 -24.45 -6.41
CA GLU A 405 6.33 -25.51 -7.37
C GLU A 405 5.36 -25.42 -8.54
N ALA A 406 5.88 -25.13 -9.73
CA ALA A 406 5.14 -25.28 -10.98
C ALA A 406 5.45 -26.64 -11.60
N ILE A 407 4.41 -27.40 -11.90
CA ILE A 407 4.48 -28.67 -12.62
C ILE A 407 3.99 -28.40 -14.04
N ARG A 408 4.85 -28.64 -15.03
CA ARG A 408 4.49 -28.47 -16.45
C ARG A 408 3.43 -29.49 -16.86
N GLY A 409 2.42 -29.01 -17.59
CA GLY A 409 1.40 -29.86 -18.20
C GLY A 409 1.89 -30.51 -19.50
N LYS A 410 0.94 -30.88 -20.37
CA LYS A 410 1.25 -31.61 -21.63
C LYS A 410 1.65 -30.69 -22.77
N SER A 411 1.09 -29.49 -22.80
CA SER A 411 1.27 -28.54 -23.89
C SER A 411 2.43 -27.59 -23.59
N GLU A 412 3.05 -27.10 -24.66
CA GLU A 412 4.05 -26.03 -24.63
C GLU A 412 3.41 -24.64 -24.45
N LEU A 413 2.08 -24.55 -24.48
CA LEU A 413 1.33 -23.29 -24.33
C LEU A 413 0.75 -23.10 -22.92
N GLY A 414 1.09 -23.98 -21.97
CA GLY A 414 0.48 -24.02 -20.64
C GLY A 414 1.27 -23.30 -19.56
N ASP A 415 1.52 -22.00 -19.75
CA ASP A 415 2.40 -21.21 -18.89
C ASP A 415 1.80 -20.96 -17.49
N ILE A 416 2.68 -20.87 -16.51
CA ILE A 416 2.35 -20.51 -15.12
C ILE A 416 3.27 -19.36 -14.71
N ALA A 417 2.68 -18.22 -14.37
CA ALA A 417 3.38 -17.07 -13.82
C ALA A 417 2.93 -16.80 -12.38
N ILE A 418 3.86 -16.32 -11.55
CA ILE A 418 3.59 -15.83 -10.20
C ILE A 418 4.25 -14.47 -10.00
N ASP A 419 3.62 -13.65 -9.19
CA ASP A 419 4.06 -12.29 -8.88
C ASP A 419 3.65 -11.91 -7.43
N ASP A 420 4.19 -10.80 -6.92
CA ASP A 420 3.72 -10.15 -5.68
C ASP A 420 3.64 -11.09 -4.46
N ILE A 421 4.69 -11.89 -4.24
CA ILE A 421 4.72 -12.88 -3.16
C ILE A 421 4.92 -12.19 -1.82
N GLN A 422 3.90 -12.28 -0.95
CA GLN A 422 3.89 -11.63 0.35
C GLN A 422 3.71 -12.59 1.53
N LEU A 423 4.49 -12.40 2.60
CA LEU A 423 4.29 -12.98 3.93
C LEU A 423 4.00 -11.87 4.95
N SER A 424 2.71 -11.60 5.17
CA SER A 424 2.23 -10.53 6.06
C SER A 424 1.91 -11.03 7.47
N ASP A 425 2.06 -10.16 8.47
CA ASP A 425 1.54 -10.34 9.84
C ASP A 425 0.02 -10.08 9.95
N GLN A 426 -0.61 -9.60 8.88
CA GLN A 426 -2.05 -9.39 8.85
C GLN A 426 -2.82 -10.72 8.82
N LEU A 427 -4.06 -10.68 9.31
CA LEU A 427 -4.99 -11.81 9.19
C LEU A 427 -5.28 -12.06 7.71
N CYS A 428 -5.28 -13.33 7.30
CA CYS A 428 -5.70 -13.64 5.93
C CYS A 428 -7.17 -13.33 5.70
N PRO A 429 -7.51 -12.81 4.51
CA PRO A 429 -8.90 -12.79 4.05
C PRO A 429 -9.50 -14.18 4.17
N LEU A 430 -10.73 -14.25 4.70
CA LEU A 430 -11.43 -15.52 4.83
C LEU A 430 -11.69 -16.09 3.43
N VAL A 431 -11.45 -17.39 3.24
CA VAL A 431 -11.63 -18.03 1.93
C VAL A 431 -13.08 -17.87 1.49
N GLY A 432 -13.28 -17.26 0.31
CA GLY A 432 -14.61 -17.02 -0.24
C GLY A 432 -15.26 -15.72 0.23
N THR A 433 -14.53 -14.83 0.92
CA THR A 433 -14.95 -13.45 1.18
C THR A 433 -14.34 -12.48 0.18
N CYS A 434 -15.02 -11.36 -0.05
CA CYS A 434 -14.54 -10.25 -0.85
C CYS A 434 -15.13 -8.94 -0.36
N ASP A 435 -14.28 -8.12 0.24
CA ASP A 435 -14.51 -6.74 0.68
C ASP A 435 -13.97 -5.73 -0.34
N PHE A 436 -13.40 -6.20 -1.46
CA PHE A 436 -12.88 -5.40 -2.56
C PHE A 436 -11.69 -4.46 -2.25
N GLU A 437 -11.11 -4.54 -1.05
CA GLU A 437 -10.05 -3.61 -0.60
C GLU A 437 -8.74 -3.76 -1.38
N TYR A 438 -8.41 -4.99 -1.75
CA TYR A 438 -7.15 -5.32 -2.42
C TYR A 438 -7.33 -5.70 -3.89
N ASP A 439 -8.35 -6.51 -4.18
CA ASP A 439 -8.65 -7.01 -5.52
C ASP A 439 -10.13 -7.35 -5.64
N THR A 440 -10.53 -7.92 -6.77
CA THR A 440 -11.90 -8.40 -6.96
C THR A 440 -12.13 -9.81 -6.40
N CYS A 441 -11.16 -10.41 -5.69
CA CYS A 441 -11.23 -11.74 -5.06
C CYS A 441 -11.78 -12.86 -5.99
N GLY A 442 -11.44 -12.77 -7.28
CA GLY A 442 -11.88 -13.71 -8.32
C GLY A 442 -13.28 -13.44 -8.89
N TRP A 443 -13.92 -12.33 -8.52
CA TRP A 443 -15.06 -11.78 -9.22
C TRP A 443 -14.61 -11.08 -10.51
N THR A 444 -15.28 -11.38 -11.62
CA THR A 444 -14.90 -10.88 -12.95
C THR A 444 -16.13 -10.37 -13.68
N ASN A 445 -15.99 -9.23 -14.36
CA ASN A 445 -16.97 -8.80 -15.35
C ASN A 445 -17.03 -9.79 -16.53
N VAL A 446 -18.15 -9.79 -17.26
CA VAL A 446 -18.32 -10.62 -18.46
C VAL A 446 -18.50 -9.74 -19.67
N PHE A 447 -17.83 -10.08 -20.78
CA PHE A 447 -17.83 -9.24 -21.97
C PHE A 447 -19.05 -9.44 -22.89
N ASP A 448 -20.00 -10.31 -22.52
CA ASP A 448 -21.20 -10.63 -23.31
C ASP A 448 -22.46 -9.90 -22.81
N ASP A 449 -22.31 -8.88 -21.97
CA ASP A 449 -23.39 -7.98 -21.53
C ASP A 449 -23.23 -6.55 -22.07
N SER A 450 -23.93 -5.57 -21.48
CA SER A 450 -24.02 -4.21 -22.01
C SER A 450 -22.92 -3.28 -21.51
N PHE A 451 -22.40 -3.50 -20.29
CA PHE A 451 -21.35 -2.73 -19.63
C PHE A 451 -20.88 -3.41 -18.34
N ASP A 452 -19.82 -2.87 -17.73
CA ASP A 452 -19.11 -3.50 -16.63
C ASP A 452 -19.38 -2.86 -15.26
N TRP A 453 -19.28 -3.66 -14.21
CA TRP A 453 -19.14 -3.17 -12.84
C TRP A 453 -17.77 -2.52 -12.66
N THR A 454 -17.75 -1.42 -11.91
CA THR A 454 -16.55 -0.61 -11.66
C THR A 454 -16.22 -0.63 -10.17
N LEU A 455 -14.93 -0.70 -9.85
CA LEU A 455 -14.43 -0.58 -8.47
C LEU A 455 -14.34 0.91 -8.10
N ASN A 456 -14.83 1.30 -6.93
CA ASN A 456 -14.82 2.69 -6.47
C ASN A 456 -14.55 2.84 -4.98
N SER A 457 -14.13 4.04 -4.56
CA SER A 457 -14.00 4.46 -3.17
C SER A 457 -14.67 5.82 -2.98
N GLY A 458 -15.37 6.01 -1.85
CA GLY A 458 -16.09 7.25 -1.56
C GLY A 458 -17.39 7.39 -2.35
N THR A 459 -17.76 8.63 -2.72
CA THR A 459 -19.04 8.95 -3.39
C THR A 459 -19.01 8.62 -4.89
N THR A 460 -20.18 8.38 -5.49
CA THR A 460 -20.33 8.21 -6.94
C THR A 460 -20.47 9.56 -7.67
N ASN A 461 -20.38 9.55 -9.01
CA ASN A 461 -20.40 10.77 -9.84
C ASN A 461 -21.77 11.44 -9.91
N THR A 462 -22.83 10.66 -9.76
CA THR A 462 -24.20 11.15 -9.86
C THR A 462 -24.68 11.70 -8.51
N ASP A 463 -25.16 12.95 -8.53
CA ASP A 463 -25.62 13.62 -7.31
C ASP A 463 -26.82 12.89 -6.67
N ASN A 464 -26.72 12.65 -5.37
CA ASN A 464 -27.75 11.97 -4.56
C ASN A 464 -28.06 10.52 -5.01
N THR A 465 -27.07 9.80 -5.52
CA THR A 465 -27.10 8.36 -5.75
C THR A 465 -25.88 7.72 -5.09
N GLY A 466 -25.80 6.39 -5.14
CA GLY A 466 -24.65 5.63 -4.64
C GLY A 466 -24.38 5.75 -3.13
N PRO A 467 -23.45 4.95 -2.60
CA PRO A 467 -23.01 5.07 -1.23
C PRO A 467 -21.98 6.20 -1.06
N SER A 468 -21.82 6.71 0.17
CA SER A 468 -20.77 7.71 0.49
C SER A 468 -19.39 7.09 0.71
N GLY A 469 -19.34 5.77 0.84
CA GLY A 469 -18.18 4.93 1.11
C GLY A 469 -18.60 3.47 1.14
N ASP A 470 -17.62 2.57 1.16
CA ASP A 470 -17.81 1.12 1.32
C ASP A 470 -18.56 0.79 2.63
N HIS A 471 -19.01 -0.46 2.73
CA HIS A 471 -19.63 -1.00 3.94
C HIS A 471 -18.58 -1.41 4.98
N THR A 472 -17.43 -1.92 4.55
CA THR A 472 -16.40 -2.54 5.40
C THR A 472 -15.84 -1.55 6.44
N SER A 473 -15.40 -0.39 5.98
CA SER A 473 -14.68 0.62 6.77
C SER A 473 -15.28 2.02 6.67
N GLY A 474 -16.03 2.32 5.61
CA GLY A 474 -16.54 3.64 5.26
C GLY A 474 -15.58 4.48 4.40
N SER A 475 -14.32 4.07 4.26
CA SER A 475 -13.28 4.71 3.45
C SER A 475 -12.60 3.78 2.42
N GLY A 476 -13.00 2.52 2.38
CA GLY A 476 -12.49 1.45 1.54
C GLY A 476 -13.10 1.41 0.15
N LYS A 477 -13.14 0.23 -0.46
CA LYS A 477 -13.55 0.00 -1.85
C LYS A 477 -14.84 -0.81 -1.94
N TYR A 478 -15.61 -0.57 -2.99
CA TYR A 478 -16.81 -1.35 -3.31
C TYR A 478 -17.00 -1.45 -4.82
N MET A 479 -17.76 -2.45 -5.26
CA MET A 479 -18.14 -2.59 -6.68
C MET A 479 -19.46 -1.87 -6.93
N TYR A 480 -19.55 -1.09 -7.99
CA TYR A 480 -20.81 -0.43 -8.36
C TYR A 480 -21.01 -0.33 -9.86
N ILE A 481 -22.25 -0.01 -10.24
CA ILE A 481 -22.60 0.40 -11.59
C ILE A 481 -23.05 1.85 -11.61
N GLU A 482 -22.56 2.58 -12.62
CA GLU A 482 -22.96 3.94 -12.95
C GLU A 482 -24.02 3.88 -14.05
N THR A 483 -25.22 4.45 -13.81
CA THR A 483 -26.33 4.41 -14.78
C THR A 483 -26.54 5.70 -15.56
N SER A 484 -25.68 6.70 -15.37
CA SER A 484 -25.71 7.92 -16.18
C SER A 484 -25.33 7.68 -17.65
N SER A 485 -25.52 8.73 -18.47
CA SER A 485 -25.19 8.69 -19.90
C SER A 485 -23.78 8.13 -20.12
N PRO A 486 -23.58 7.14 -21.01
CA PRO A 486 -24.46 6.77 -22.13
C PRO A 486 -25.42 5.60 -21.87
N ARG A 487 -25.59 5.14 -20.62
CA ARG A 487 -26.42 3.96 -20.32
C ARG A 487 -27.89 4.17 -20.72
N VAL A 488 -28.54 3.11 -21.18
CA VAL A 488 -29.98 3.10 -21.50
C VAL A 488 -30.74 2.05 -20.69
N THR A 489 -32.04 2.24 -20.54
CA THR A 489 -32.92 1.33 -19.79
C THR A 489 -32.81 -0.11 -20.29
N ASP A 490 -32.86 -1.05 -19.34
CA ASP A 490 -32.75 -2.49 -19.54
C ASP A 490 -31.37 -3.00 -19.99
N GLU A 491 -30.35 -2.14 -20.07
CA GLU A 491 -28.95 -2.59 -20.16
C GLU A 491 -28.55 -3.35 -18.90
N THR A 492 -27.70 -4.36 -19.07
CA THR A 492 -27.28 -5.24 -17.97
C THR A 492 -25.78 -5.26 -17.79
N ALA A 493 -25.35 -5.34 -16.53
CA ALA A 493 -23.95 -5.59 -16.15
C ALA A 493 -23.87 -6.78 -15.19
N ARG A 494 -22.95 -7.71 -15.42
CA ARG A 494 -22.82 -8.95 -14.66
C ARG A 494 -21.43 -9.12 -14.08
N LEU A 495 -21.38 -9.21 -12.76
CA LEU A 495 -20.18 -9.57 -12.00
C LEU A 495 -20.29 -11.04 -11.58
N ILE A 496 -19.37 -11.89 -12.05
CA ILE A 496 -19.45 -13.34 -11.85
C ILE A 496 -18.26 -13.90 -11.07
N ARG A 497 -18.50 -14.98 -10.32
CA ARG A 497 -17.44 -15.82 -9.76
C ARG A 497 -17.41 -17.15 -10.51
N VAL A 498 -16.32 -17.40 -11.22
CA VAL A 498 -16.18 -18.60 -12.08
C VAL A 498 -15.84 -19.86 -11.28
N GLN A 499 -16.37 -20.99 -11.76
CA GLN A 499 -15.98 -22.36 -11.34
C GLN A 499 -16.09 -22.63 -9.83
N CYS A 500 -17.25 -22.33 -9.23
CA CYS A 500 -17.57 -22.87 -7.92
C CYS A 500 -17.70 -24.40 -8.02
N GLN A 501 -16.92 -25.13 -7.22
CA GLN A 501 -16.95 -26.60 -7.22
C GLN A 501 -18.30 -27.12 -6.73
N LYS A 502 -18.75 -28.26 -7.27
CA LYS A 502 -19.93 -28.97 -6.76
C LYS A 502 -19.87 -29.12 -5.24
N PHE A 503 -20.97 -28.86 -4.56
CA PHE A 503 -21.02 -28.87 -3.10
C PHE A 503 -22.21 -29.71 -2.63
N ALA A 504 -21.93 -30.85 -1.98
CA ALA A 504 -22.94 -31.81 -1.55
C ALA A 504 -23.84 -31.32 -0.39
N GLY A 505 -23.54 -30.15 0.18
CA GLY A 505 -24.30 -29.50 1.26
C GLY A 505 -25.05 -28.24 0.81
N ALA A 506 -25.59 -27.49 1.78
CA ALA A 506 -26.04 -26.12 1.53
C ALA A 506 -24.86 -25.15 1.68
N GLN A 507 -24.79 -24.13 0.83
CA GLN A 507 -23.87 -23.01 0.99
C GLN A 507 -24.66 -21.73 1.20
N CYS A 508 -24.15 -20.83 2.05
CA CYS A 508 -24.71 -19.50 2.22
C CYS A 508 -23.87 -18.48 1.48
N VAL A 509 -24.52 -17.69 0.63
CA VAL A 509 -23.94 -16.46 0.06
C VAL A 509 -24.53 -15.29 0.82
N SER A 510 -23.70 -14.53 1.52
CA SER A 510 -24.06 -13.25 2.13
C SER A 510 -23.36 -12.12 1.41
N PHE A 511 -23.99 -10.95 1.34
CA PHE A 511 -23.43 -9.76 0.72
C PHE A 511 -24.15 -8.52 1.21
N TRP A 512 -23.49 -7.37 1.11
CA TRP A 512 -24.10 -6.07 1.33
C TRP A 512 -24.35 -5.40 -0.02
N TYR A 513 -25.48 -4.72 -0.13
CA TYR A 513 -25.83 -3.98 -1.33
C TYR A 513 -26.35 -2.58 -1.00
N HIS A 514 -26.13 -1.65 -1.91
CA HIS A 514 -26.65 -0.30 -1.85
C HIS A 514 -27.45 0.00 -3.12
N MET A 515 -28.65 0.57 -2.95
CA MET A 515 -29.60 0.84 -4.03
C MET A 515 -30.33 2.15 -3.72
N HIS A 516 -29.76 3.28 -4.17
CA HIS A 516 -30.29 4.62 -3.94
C HIS A 516 -30.37 5.45 -5.23
N GLY A 517 -31.47 6.18 -5.38
CA GLY A 517 -31.76 6.99 -6.57
C GLY A 517 -33.25 6.99 -6.89
N SER A 518 -33.74 7.89 -7.75
CA SER A 518 -35.14 7.85 -8.17
C SER A 518 -35.41 6.82 -9.26
N ASP A 519 -34.37 6.50 -10.03
CA ASP A 519 -34.44 5.65 -11.22
C ASP A 519 -33.80 4.28 -10.98
N THR A 520 -33.68 3.86 -9.70
CA THR A 520 -32.98 2.63 -9.34
C THR A 520 -33.61 1.43 -10.03
N GLY A 521 -32.77 0.67 -10.73
CA GLY A 521 -33.18 -0.51 -11.48
C GLY A 521 -33.30 -1.77 -10.61
N ILE A 522 -32.71 -2.86 -11.08
CA ILE A 522 -32.85 -4.19 -10.47
C ILE A 522 -31.47 -4.73 -10.12
N LEU A 523 -31.34 -5.38 -8.97
CA LEU A 523 -30.20 -6.22 -8.63
C LEU A 523 -30.66 -7.67 -8.45
N ASN A 524 -30.07 -8.58 -9.22
CA ASN A 524 -30.33 -10.02 -9.22
C ASN A 524 -29.10 -10.79 -8.72
N MET A 525 -29.34 -11.88 -7.99
CA MET A 525 -28.33 -12.93 -7.78
C MET A 525 -28.75 -14.18 -8.53
N LEU A 526 -27.93 -14.59 -9.49
CA LEU A 526 -28.16 -15.69 -10.42
C LEU A 526 -27.23 -16.86 -10.11
N LEU A 527 -27.71 -18.06 -10.42
CA LEU A 527 -26.90 -19.28 -10.45
C LEU A 527 -26.86 -19.81 -11.89
N SER A 528 -25.68 -20.07 -12.44
CA SER A 528 -25.54 -20.68 -13.77
C SER A 528 -24.79 -22.00 -13.66
N THR A 529 -25.30 -23.03 -14.32
CA THR A 529 -24.57 -24.29 -14.55
C THR A 529 -24.16 -24.37 -16.03
N GLU A 530 -23.31 -25.32 -16.41
CA GLU A 530 -22.94 -25.51 -17.83
C GLU A 530 -24.12 -25.96 -18.70
N GLU A 531 -25.19 -26.46 -18.09
CA GLU A 531 -26.34 -27.05 -18.79
C GLU A 531 -27.56 -26.11 -18.88
N ALA A 532 -27.63 -25.02 -18.10
CA ALA A 532 -28.72 -24.02 -18.17
C ALA A 532 -28.43 -22.68 -17.44
N LYS A 533 -29.00 -21.58 -17.95
CA LYS A 533 -29.23 -20.32 -17.19
C LYS A 533 -30.47 -20.51 -16.31
N THR A 534 -30.37 -20.24 -15.00
CA THR A 534 -31.52 -20.36 -14.08
C THR A 534 -32.18 -19.00 -13.79
N ASN A 535 -33.42 -19.03 -13.31
CA ASN A 535 -34.11 -17.85 -12.78
C ASN A 535 -33.32 -17.25 -11.59
N PRO A 536 -33.44 -15.94 -11.31
CA PRO A 536 -32.83 -15.33 -10.13
C PRO A 536 -33.17 -16.08 -8.84
N LEU A 537 -32.14 -16.44 -8.08
CA LEU A 537 -32.30 -16.98 -6.73
C LEU A 537 -32.73 -15.88 -5.76
N TRP A 538 -32.36 -14.65 -6.07
CA TRP A 538 -32.70 -13.47 -5.30
C TRP A 538 -32.81 -12.24 -6.22
N SER A 539 -33.71 -11.32 -5.90
CA SER A 539 -33.87 -10.06 -6.63
C SER A 539 -34.37 -8.92 -5.73
N ARG A 540 -33.95 -7.69 -6.03
CA ARG A 540 -34.49 -6.44 -5.48
C ARG A 540 -34.74 -5.46 -6.61
N HIS A 541 -35.81 -4.68 -6.47
CA HIS A 541 -36.28 -3.72 -7.46
C HIS A 541 -36.41 -2.35 -6.84
N GLY A 542 -35.97 -1.32 -7.54
CA GLY A 542 -36.17 0.07 -7.12
C GLY A 542 -35.35 0.46 -5.90
N PRO A 543 -35.56 1.69 -5.39
CA PRO A 543 -34.75 2.25 -4.33
C PRO A 543 -34.97 1.53 -2.99
N GLN A 544 -33.89 1.17 -2.29
CA GLN A 544 -33.93 0.42 -1.03
C GLN A 544 -33.56 1.27 0.19
N GLY A 545 -33.12 2.51 -0.01
CA GLY A 545 -32.74 3.45 1.05
C GLY A 545 -31.39 4.11 0.77
N ARG A 546 -30.87 4.86 1.74
CA ARG A 546 -29.53 5.50 1.66
C ARG A 546 -28.43 4.68 2.32
N TRP A 547 -28.78 3.58 2.98
CA TRP A 547 -27.88 2.77 3.79
C TRP A 547 -27.60 1.44 3.08
N TRP A 548 -26.43 0.87 3.35
CA TRP A 548 -26.10 -0.50 3.00
C TRP A 548 -27.09 -1.48 3.63
N VAL A 549 -27.53 -2.47 2.86
CA VAL A 549 -28.48 -3.51 3.29
C VAL A 549 -27.87 -4.89 3.07
N GLY A 550 -27.86 -5.72 4.11
CA GLY A 550 -27.37 -7.09 4.04
C GLY A 550 -28.40 -8.05 3.44
N ALA A 551 -27.94 -8.99 2.63
CA ALA A 551 -28.73 -10.09 2.09
C ALA A 551 -28.01 -11.44 2.31
N THR A 552 -28.81 -12.50 2.44
CA THR A 552 -28.33 -13.88 2.51
C THR A 552 -29.15 -14.76 1.58
N VAL A 553 -28.48 -15.66 0.86
CA VAL A 553 -29.09 -16.55 -0.13
C VAL A 553 -28.50 -17.95 -0.01
N ASN A 554 -29.36 -18.94 0.20
CA ASN A 554 -28.97 -20.34 0.21
C ASN A 554 -28.75 -20.84 -1.23
N VAL A 555 -27.57 -21.38 -1.51
CA VAL A 555 -27.18 -21.97 -2.80
C VAL A 555 -26.99 -23.47 -2.65
N LYS A 556 -27.48 -24.23 -3.64
CA LYS A 556 -27.31 -25.68 -3.76
C LYS A 556 -27.07 -26.04 -5.22
N SER A 557 -26.04 -26.85 -5.49
CA SER A 557 -25.76 -27.35 -6.83
C SER A 557 -24.97 -28.67 -6.77
N ASP A 558 -25.48 -29.69 -7.47
CA ASP A 558 -24.85 -31.01 -7.58
C ASP A 558 -23.77 -31.08 -8.67
N VAL A 559 -23.63 -30.02 -9.45
CA VAL A 559 -22.62 -29.83 -10.51
C VAL A 559 -21.83 -28.55 -10.25
N ASN A 560 -20.71 -28.37 -10.96
CA ASN A 560 -19.98 -27.11 -10.93
C ASN A 560 -20.87 -25.97 -11.42
N TYR A 561 -20.75 -24.80 -10.81
CA TYR A 561 -21.64 -23.67 -11.07
C TYR A 561 -20.89 -22.33 -11.02
N LYS A 562 -21.59 -21.28 -11.41
CA LYS A 562 -21.15 -19.88 -11.32
C LYS A 562 -22.20 -19.10 -10.53
N VAL A 563 -21.75 -18.20 -9.66
CA VAL A 563 -22.62 -17.19 -9.03
C VAL A 563 -22.42 -15.89 -9.79
N ALA A 564 -23.51 -15.19 -10.08
CA ALA A 564 -23.47 -13.90 -10.76
C ALA A 564 -24.36 -12.89 -10.05
N PHE A 565 -23.86 -11.68 -9.88
CA PHE A 565 -24.66 -10.50 -9.58
C PHE A 565 -24.94 -9.78 -10.89
N GLU A 566 -26.21 -9.64 -11.23
CA GLU A 566 -26.66 -8.95 -12.43
C GLU A 566 -27.42 -7.70 -12.01
N SER A 567 -26.97 -6.54 -12.48
CA SER A 567 -27.72 -5.30 -12.37
C SER A 567 -28.40 -4.97 -13.70
N VAL A 568 -29.60 -4.41 -13.62
CA VAL A 568 -30.39 -3.93 -14.77
C VAL A 568 -30.63 -2.45 -14.62
N VAL A 569 -30.29 -1.66 -15.63
CA VAL A 569 -30.45 -0.20 -15.64
C VAL A 569 -31.93 0.18 -15.62
N GLY A 570 -32.31 1.09 -14.73
CA GLY A 570 -33.69 1.58 -14.60
C GLY A 570 -34.09 2.58 -15.68
N SER A 571 -35.19 3.30 -15.44
CA SER A 571 -35.82 4.20 -16.42
C SER A 571 -35.12 5.55 -16.63
N GLY A 572 -33.99 5.79 -15.95
CA GLY A 572 -33.32 7.09 -15.93
C GLY A 572 -31.90 7.00 -15.37
N GLN A 573 -31.27 8.16 -15.18
CA GLN A 573 -29.83 8.31 -14.92
C GLN A 573 -29.49 8.50 -13.43
N LYS A 574 -30.50 8.63 -12.56
CA LYS A 574 -30.29 8.82 -11.11
C LYS A 574 -30.40 7.49 -10.39
N SER A 575 -29.43 6.62 -10.62
CA SER A 575 -29.35 5.30 -10.00
C SER A 575 -27.91 4.81 -9.93
N ASP A 576 -27.46 4.43 -8.75
CA ASP A 576 -26.31 3.53 -8.64
C ASP A 576 -26.71 2.31 -7.83
N ILE A 577 -26.15 1.17 -8.22
CA ILE A 577 -26.27 -0.07 -7.47
C ILE A 577 -24.85 -0.49 -7.10
N ALA A 578 -24.61 -0.72 -5.82
CA ALA A 578 -23.32 -1.16 -5.30
C ALA A 578 -23.41 -2.47 -4.54
N LEU A 579 -22.29 -3.18 -4.48
CA LEU A 579 -22.05 -4.44 -3.81
C LEU A 579 -20.79 -4.34 -2.97
N ASP A 580 -20.84 -4.96 -1.80
CA ASP A 580 -19.71 -5.05 -0.90
C ASP A 580 -19.81 -6.28 0.02
N ASP A 581 -18.73 -6.63 0.69
CA ASP A 581 -18.67 -7.65 1.74
C ASP A 581 -19.34 -8.97 1.36
N ILE A 582 -18.98 -9.49 0.19
CA ILE A 582 -19.51 -10.75 -0.32
C ILE A 582 -18.81 -11.90 0.37
N ALA A 583 -19.55 -12.81 1.01
CA ALA A 583 -19.01 -14.00 1.64
C ALA A 583 -19.76 -15.27 1.20
N MET A 584 -19.00 -16.31 0.90
CA MET A 584 -19.52 -17.64 0.57
C MET A 584 -19.09 -18.63 1.65
N THR A 585 -20.02 -19.06 2.50
CA THR A 585 -19.73 -19.93 3.65
C THR A 585 -20.42 -21.29 3.53
N SER A 586 -19.76 -22.34 4.00
CA SER A 586 -20.35 -23.68 4.08
C SER A 586 -21.46 -23.72 5.13
N GLY A 587 -22.63 -24.26 4.77
CA GLY A 587 -23.79 -24.35 5.66
C GLY A 587 -25.00 -23.59 5.14
N GLN A 588 -26.12 -23.73 5.86
CA GLN A 588 -27.30 -22.91 5.58
C GLN A 588 -27.08 -21.47 6.08
N CYS A 589 -27.66 -20.51 5.38
CA CYS A 589 -27.70 -19.14 5.87
C CYS A 589 -28.39 -19.07 7.23
N PRO A 590 -27.88 -18.25 8.17
CA PRO A 590 -28.55 -18.03 9.45
C PRO A 590 -30.01 -17.59 9.23
N GLU A 591 -30.95 -18.14 10.01
CA GLU A 591 -32.32 -17.65 9.99
C GLU A 591 -32.36 -16.22 10.55
N VAL A 592 -32.67 -15.26 9.70
CA VAL A 592 -32.83 -13.86 10.10
C VAL A 592 -34.10 -13.74 10.94
N SER A 593 -33.97 -13.63 12.26
CA SER A 593 -35.10 -13.39 13.16
C SER A 593 -35.31 -11.89 13.37
N TRP A 594 -36.51 -11.42 13.03
CA TRP A 594 -36.89 -10.01 13.24
C TRP A 594 -37.35 -9.81 14.69
N THR A 595 -36.53 -9.17 15.53
CA THR A 595 -37.00 -8.63 16.82
C THR A 595 -37.47 -7.19 16.64
N THR A 596 -38.77 -6.97 16.80
CA THR A 596 -39.34 -5.62 16.76
C THR A 596 -39.11 -4.93 18.11
N LEU A 597 -38.11 -4.06 18.20
CA LEU A 597 -37.95 -3.18 19.37
C LEU A 597 -38.80 -1.91 19.17
N ARG A 598 -39.83 -1.74 20.01
CA ARG A 598 -40.57 -0.48 20.12
C ARG A 598 -39.71 0.54 20.86
N ASN A 599 -39.29 1.60 20.18
CA ASN A 599 -38.84 2.82 20.85
C ASN A 599 -40.09 3.56 21.38
N PRO A 600 -40.23 3.80 22.70
CA PRO A 600 -41.41 4.46 23.26
C PRO A 600 -41.59 5.93 22.79
N ASN A 601 -40.53 6.55 22.25
CA ASN A 601 -40.49 8.00 22.00
C ASN A 601 -40.50 8.39 20.52
N THR A 602 -40.51 7.44 19.57
CA THR A 602 -40.61 7.73 18.14
C THR A 602 -41.53 6.75 17.43
N LYS A 603 -42.35 7.23 16.49
CA LYS A 603 -43.20 6.39 15.62
C LYS A 603 -42.40 5.71 14.48
N HIS A 604 -41.10 5.48 14.69
CA HIS A 604 -40.24 4.84 13.70
C HIS A 604 -39.85 3.44 14.17
N PHE A 605 -40.04 2.47 13.29
CA PHE A 605 -39.50 1.12 13.44
C PHE A 605 -38.04 1.15 13.00
N VAL A 606 -37.12 0.75 13.88
CA VAL A 606 -35.75 0.46 13.48
C VAL A 606 -35.70 -1.04 13.21
N GLN A 607 -35.45 -1.42 11.96
CA GLN A 607 -35.08 -2.79 11.61
C GLN A 607 -33.59 -2.92 11.88
N GLN A 608 -33.23 -3.65 12.93
CA GLN A 608 -31.84 -3.96 13.23
C GLN A 608 -31.63 -5.45 12.96
N ILE A 609 -30.68 -5.77 12.08
CA ILE A 609 -30.20 -7.14 11.90
C ILE A 609 -29.36 -7.45 13.14
N THR A 610 -29.74 -8.50 13.87
CA THR A 610 -28.89 -9.06 14.93
C THR A 610 -28.41 -10.41 14.41
N PHE A 611 -27.10 -10.57 14.27
CA PHE A 611 -26.44 -11.81 13.87
C PHE A 611 -26.33 -12.77 15.06
#